data_AF-A0A127Q7R8-F1
#
_entry.id   AF-A0A127Q7R8-F1
#
_cell.length_a   1.000
_cell.length_b   1.000
_cell.length_c   1.000
_cell.angle_alpha   90.00
_cell.angle_beta   90.00
_cell.angle_gamma   90.00
#
_symmetry.space_group_name_H-M   'P 1'
#
loop_
_entity.id
_entity.type
_entity.pdbx_description
1 polymer ?
#
loop_
_entity_poly.entity_id
_entity_poly.type
_entity_poly.pdbx_seq_one_letter_code
_entity_poly.pdbx_strand_id
1 'polypeptide(L)'
;MTTAAATASLVFDGKHQLGEGVLWCQRTQRLLWTDILGARLWSLAPATGVSQSWPMPERLATFALTADDDRLLLGLASQLAWFHFSEQSVTPICAVEAELPHTRVNDGRCDRFGRFVFGTKNDAADMAACAGFYRLNADLTLERLALPPVAISNSICFSPDGHTMYYCDSLSKKIHCCDYDTEAGTISGQRLFADLSAQPGEPDGSAVDSQGYLWNAQWGGHRVLRLAPDGSIERLLKVPVAQPSCVAFGGADLNDLYISSARESLSPEALLAEPAAGGLFRHHVADVRGLPEARFGGA
;
A
#
# COMPACT_ATOMS: atom_id res chain seq x y z
N MET A 1 -4.11 -10.64 32.49
CA MET A 1 -3.90 -11.81 31.61
C MET A 1 -3.57 -11.27 30.23
N THR A 2 -2.31 -11.33 29.81
CA THR A 2 -1.89 -10.93 28.46
C THR A 2 -2.43 -11.96 27.48
N THR A 3 -3.50 -11.63 26.77
CA THR A 3 -3.92 -12.38 25.58
C THR A 3 -2.71 -12.50 24.66
N ALA A 4 -2.33 -13.73 24.32
CA ALA A 4 -1.26 -13.97 23.36
C ALA A 4 -1.61 -13.23 22.07
N ALA A 5 -0.73 -12.31 21.64
CA ALA A 5 -0.95 -11.59 20.39
C ALA A 5 -1.08 -12.60 19.24
N ALA A 6 -2.12 -12.43 18.43
CA ALA A 6 -2.32 -13.27 17.25
C ALA A 6 -1.12 -13.12 16.29
N THR A 7 -0.85 -14.15 15.49
CA THR A 7 0.27 -14.19 14.55
C THR A 7 -0.23 -14.50 13.14
N ALA A 8 0.26 -13.76 12.15
CA ALA A 8 0.00 -14.01 10.74
C ALA A 8 0.76 -15.25 10.24
N SER A 9 0.17 -15.98 9.30
CA SER A 9 0.74 -17.21 8.71
C SER A 9 1.18 -16.97 7.27
N LEU A 10 2.31 -17.56 6.87
CA LEU A 10 2.81 -17.47 5.51
C LEU A 10 1.86 -18.17 4.52
N VAL A 11 1.51 -17.50 3.43
CA VAL A 11 0.66 -18.06 2.36
C VAL A 11 1.38 -18.14 1.01
N PHE A 12 2.44 -17.36 0.81
CA PHE A 12 3.28 -17.45 -0.39
C PHE A 12 4.72 -17.04 -0.06
N ASP A 13 5.67 -17.98 -0.25
CA ASP A 13 7.10 -17.75 -0.05
C ASP A 13 7.76 -17.20 -1.32
N GLY A 14 7.45 -15.94 -1.63
CA GLY A 14 7.96 -15.28 -2.85
C GLY A 14 9.37 -14.73 -2.74
N LYS A 15 9.90 -14.60 -1.52
CA LYS A 15 11.22 -14.01 -1.24
C LYS A 15 11.46 -12.67 -1.95
N HIS A 16 10.41 -11.85 -2.02
CA HIS A 16 10.44 -10.56 -2.70
C HIS A 16 11.49 -9.65 -2.07
N GLN A 17 12.15 -8.86 -2.91
CA GLN A 17 13.08 -7.85 -2.42
C GLN A 17 12.29 -6.78 -1.65
N LEU A 18 11.23 -6.26 -2.26
CA LEU A 18 10.28 -5.34 -1.63
C LEU A 18 8.86 -5.67 -2.10
N GLY A 19 8.22 -6.62 -1.42
CA GLY A 19 6.79 -6.88 -1.65
C GLY A 19 5.96 -5.70 -1.19
N GLU A 20 5.02 -5.21 -1.98
CA GLU A 20 4.25 -3.97 -1.69
C GLU A 20 2.95 -3.94 -2.51
N GLY A 21 2.14 -2.88 -2.35
CA GLY A 21 0.99 -2.57 -3.18
C GLY A 21 -0.02 -3.71 -3.23
N VAL A 22 -0.31 -4.33 -2.08
CA VAL A 22 -1.20 -5.50 -2.04
C VAL A 22 -2.66 -5.08 -2.17
N LEU A 23 -3.40 -5.69 -3.10
CA LEU A 23 -4.83 -5.46 -3.33
C LEU A 23 -5.60 -6.76 -3.51
N TRP A 24 -6.86 -6.77 -3.09
CA TRP A 24 -7.79 -7.87 -3.32
C TRP A 24 -8.79 -7.52 -4.42
N CYS A 25 -8.81 -8.30 -5.50
CA CYS A 25 -9.82 -8.20 -6.54
C CYS A 25 -10.99 -9.15 -6.23
N GLN A 26 -12.11 -8.60 -5.76
CA GLN A 26 -13.31 -9.38 -5.46
C GLN A 26 -13.91 -10.09 -6.68
N ARG A 27 -13.78 -9.52 -7.89
CA ARG A 27 -14.36 -10.12 -9.11
C ARG A 27 -13.62 -11.40 -9.51
N THR A 28 -12.29 -11.35 -9.48
CA THR A 28 -11.45 -12.50 -9.86
C THR A 28 -11.08 -13.39 -8.67
N GLN A 29 -11.45 -12.99 -7.45
CA GLN A 29 -11.08 -13.65 -6.18
C GLN A 29 -9.56 -13.88 -6.09
N ARG A 30 -8.80 -12.88 -6.52
CA ARG A 30 -7.33 -12.90 -6.56
C ARG A 30 -6.76 -11.78 -5.73
N LEU A 31 -5.67 -12.11 -5.06
CA LEU A 31 -4.75 -11.12 -4.51
C LEU A 31 -3.79 -10.70 -5.62
N LEU A 32 -3.46 -9.42 -5.67
CA LEU A 32 -2.39 -8.86 -6.50
C LEU A 32 -1.43 -8.10 -5.58
N TRP A 33 -0.15 -8.09 -5.92
CA TRP A 33 0.88 -7.28 -5.24
C TRP A 33 2.08 -7.08 -6.16
N THR A 34 2.98 -6.19 -5.82
CA THR A 34 4.21 -5.93 -6.58
C THR A 34 5.45 -6.34 -5.79
N ASP A 35 6.52 -6.71 -6.49
CA ASP A 35 7.89 -6.60 -5.98
C ASP A 35 8.51 -5.35 -6.60
N ILE A 36 8.61 -4.27 -5.83
CA ILE A 36 9.06 -2.96 -6.34
C ILE A 36 10.46 -3.09 -6.90
N LEU A 37 11.40 -3.60 -6.10
CA LEU A 37 12.79 -3.73 -6.51
C LEU A 37 13.01 -4.86 -7.52
N GLY A 38 12.15 -5.88 -7.49
CA GLY A 38 12.11 -6.94 -8.50
C GLY A 38 11.46 -6.56 -9.83
N ALA A 39 10.87 -5.36 -9.94
CA ALA A 39 10.13 -4.88 -11.11
C ALA A 39 9.11 -5.92 -11.64
N ARG A 40 8.22 -6.40 -10.76
CA ARG A 40 7.33 -7.51 -11.08
C ARG A 40 5.96 -7.39 -10.43
N LEU A 41 4.91 -7.53 -11.22
CA LEU A 41 3.53 -7.72 -10.73
C LEU A 41 3.30 -9.20 -10.44
N TRP A 42 2.63 -9.50 -9.33
CA TRP A 42 2.25 -10.83 -8.92
C TRP A 42 0.75 -10.94 -8.68
N SER A 43 0.23 -12.17 -8.81
CA SER A 43 -1.13 -12.47 -8.40
C SER A 43 -1.26 -13.90 -7.89
N LEU A 44 -2.13 -14.12 -6.89
CA LEU A 44 -2.41 -15.40 -6.27
C LEU A 44 -3.93 -15.61 -6.17
N ALA A 45 -4.39 -16.79 -6.57
CA ALA A 45 -5.73 -17.28 -6.24
C ALA A 45 -5.65 -18.14 -4.97
N PRO A 46 -6.02 -17.64 -3.78
CA PRO A 46 -5.75 -18.34 -2.51
C PRO A 46 -6.48 -19.68 -2.40
N ALA A 47 -7.66 -19.81 -3.02
CA ALA A 47 -8.46 -21.04 -3.00
C ALA A 47 -7.77 -22.21 -3.72
N THR A 48 -6.95 -21.94 -4.74
CA THR A 48 -6.28 -22.98 -5.55
C THR A 48 -4.76 -22.99 -5.38
N GLY A 49 -4.19 -21.94 -4.79
CA GLY A 49 -2.74 -21.72 -4.71
C GLY A 49 -2.10 -21.30 -6.04
N VAL A 50 -2.88 -21.07 -7.11
CA VAL A 50 -2.34 -20.73 -8.43
C VAL A 50 -1.81 -19.30 -8.44
N SER A 51 -0.49 -19.17 -8.57
CA SER A 51 0.19 -17.88 -8.72
C SER A 51 0.57 -17.58 -10.18
N GLN A 52 0.57 -16.30 -10.53
CA GLN A 52 1.05 -15.75 -11.80
C GLN A 52 1.91 -14.52 -11.53
N SER A 53 2.76 -14.15 -12.49
CA SER A 53 3.51 -12.91 -12.42
C SER A 53 3.96 -12.42 -13.78
N TRP A 54 4.15 -11.11 -13.87
CA TRP A 54 4.47 -10.38 -15.08
C TRP A 54 5.65 -9.44 -14.82
N PRO A 55 6.72 -9.48 -15.64
CA PRO A 55 7.80 -8.51 -15.53
C PRO A 55 7.28 -7.11 -15.92
N MET A 56 7.70 -6.10 -15.18
CA MET A 56 7.37 -4.70 -15.43
C MET A 56 8.58 -3.99 -16.05
N PRO A 57 8.37 -2.96 -16.89
CA PRO A 57 9.45 -2.26 -17.58
C PRO A 57 10.37 -1.47 -16.64
N GLU A 58 9.86 -1.10 -15.47
CA GLU A 58 10.60 -0.49 -14.37
C GLU A 58 9.99 -0.92 -13.03
N ARG A 59 10.51 -0.40 -11.91
CA ARG A 59 9.96 -0.69 -10.58
C ARG A 59 8.49 -0.29 -10.53
N LEU A 60 7.61 -1.26 -10.28
CA LEU A 60 6.19 -1.04 -10.05
C LEU A 60 5.99 -0.83 -8.56
N ALA A 61 5.55 0.35 -8.13
CA ALA A 61 5.45 0.69 -6.72
C ALA A 61 4.03 0.49 -6.17
N THR A 62 3.02 0.89 -6.94
CA THR A 62 1.60 0.74 -6.61
C THR A 62 0.78 0.55 -7.88
N PHE A 63 -0.47 0.13 -7.76
CA PHE A 63 -1.40 -0.01 -8.88
C PHE A 63 -2.85 0.08 -8.38
N ALA A 64 -3.79 0.24 -9.31
CA ALA A 64 -5.22 0.21 -9.01
C ALA A 64 -5.97 -0.72 -9.97
N LEU A 65 -6.98 -1.39 -9.43
CA LEU A 65 -7.97 -2.13 -10.21
C LEU A 65 -8.80 -1.14 -11.03
N THR A 66 -9.21 -1.51 -12.23
CA THR A 66 -10.10 -0.67 -13.07
C THR A 66 -11.47 -1.32 -13.24
N ALA A 67 -12.41 -0.66 -13.90
CA ALA A 67 -13.69 -1.27 -14.27
C ALA A 67 -13.54 -2.46 -15.24
N ASP A 68 -12.45 -2.48 -16.02
CA ASP A 68 -12.07 -3.57 -16.91
C ASP A 68 -11.12 -4.54 -16.18
N ASP A 69 -11.49 -5.81 -16.10
CA ASP A 69 -10.70 -6.82 -15.41
C ASP A 69 -9.45 -7.25 -16.21
N ASP A 70 -9.34 -6.85 -17.50
CA ASP A 70 -8.12 -7.01 -18.30
C ASP A 70 -7.12 -5.86 -18.07
N ARG A 71 -7.47 -4.81 -17.32
CA ARG A 71 -6.67 -3.59 -17.19
C ARG A 71 -6.38 -3.17 -15.75
N LEU A 72 -5.12 -2.81 -15.49
CA LEU A 72 -4.69 -2.11 -14.27
C LEU A 72 -4.15 -0.72 -14.60
N LEU A 73 -4.38 0.24 -13.71
CA LEU A 73 -3.58 1.46 -13.65
C LEU A 73 -2.32 1.14 -12.84
N LEU A 74 -1.14 1.45 -13.37
CA LEU A 74 0.14 1.26 -12.72
C LEU A 74 0.72 2.59 -12.27
N GLY A 75 1.29 2.60 -11.06
CA GLY A 75 2.26 3.59 -10.58
C GLY A 75 3.66 3.00 -10.69
N LEU A 76 4.29 3.20 -11.85
CA LEU A 76 5.68 2.82 -12.08
C LEU A 76 6.61 3.92 -11.57
N ALA A 77 7.90 3.62 -11.39
CA ALA A 77 8.87 4.55 -10.77
C ALA A 77 8.81 5.97 -11.36
N SER A 78 8.76 6.12 -12.67
CA SER A 78 8.85 7.41 -13.36
C SER A 78 7.53 7.89 -13.95
N GLN A 79 6.49 7.05 -13.97
CA GLN A 79 5.26 7.35 -14.72
C GLN A 79 4.04 6.57 -14.24
N LEU A 80 2.87 7.07 -14.63
CA LEU A 80 1.64 6.30 -14.62
C LEU A 80 1.44 5.63 -15.98
N ALA A 81 0.91 4.41 -15.97
CA ALA A 81 0.70 3.63 -17.19
C ALA A 81 -0.49 2.67 -17.06
N TRP A 82 -1.04 2.24 -18.19
CA TRP A 82 -1.95 1.10 -18.25
C TRP A 82 -1.16 -0.20 -18.40
N PHE A 83 -1.64 -1.26 -17.75
CA PHE A 83 -1.23 -2.63 -18.03
C PHE A 83 -2.41 -3.45 -18.50
N HIS A 84 -2.22 -4.21 -19.59
CA HIS A 84 -3.21 -5.09 -20.18
C HIS A 84 -2.80 -6.55 -19.99
N PHE A 85 -3.61 -7.36 -19.32
CA PHE A 85 -3.27 -8.76 -19.01
C PHE A 85 -3.24 -9.64 -20.26
N SER A 86 -4.19 -9.47 -21.17
CA SER A 86 -4.32 -10.25 -22.40
C SER A 86 -3.12 -10.08 -23.34
N GLU A 87 -2.64 -8.83 -23.47
CA GLU A 87 -1.51 -8.47 -24.31
C GLU A 87 -0.15 -8.54 -23.58
N GLN A 88 -0.18 -8.53 -22.24
CA GLN A 88 1.00 -8.35 -21.39
C GLN A 88 1.79 -7.09 -21.78
N SER A 89 1.07 -6.02 -22.11
CA SER A 89 1.62 -4.75 -22.62
C SER A 89 1.45 -3.64 -21.58
N VAL A 90 2.38 -2.68 -21.60
CA VAL A 90 2.34 -1.47 -20.78
C VAL A 90 2.26 -0.25 -21.69
N THR A 91 1.26 0.61 -21.47
CA THR A 91 1.06 1.84 -22.25
C THR A 91 1.15 3.06 -21.34
N PRO A 92 2.12 3.97 -21.51
CA PRO A 92 2.26 5.17 -20.70
C PRO A 92 1.03 6.08 -20.73
N ILE A 93 0.74 6.73 -19.59
CA ILE A 93 -0.28 7.77 -19.46
C ILE A 93 0.42 9.13 -19.32
N CYS A 94 1.22 9.29 -18.27
CA CYS A 94 1.95 10.54 -18.01
C CYS A 94 3.19 10.29 -17.14
N ALA A 95 4.22 11.11 -17.32
CA ALA A 95 5.38 11.12 -16.42
C ALA A 95 5.01 11.72 -15.05
N VAL A 96 5.72 11.29 -14.02
CA VAL A 96 5.61 11.80 -12.64
C VAL A 96 6.95 12.41 -12.25
N GLU A 97 6.95 13.67 -11.82
CA GLU A 97 8.13 14.37 -11.30
C GLU A 97 9.37 14.27 -12.22
N ALA A 98 9.18 14.45 -13.54
CA ALA A 98 10.25 14.31 -14.53
C ALA A 98 11.45 15.26 -14.26
N GLU A 99 11.22 16.34 -13.53
CA GLU A 99 12.20 17.32 -13.08
C GLU A 99 12.94 16.95 -11.79
N LEU A 100 12.53 15.88 -11.08
CA LEU A 100 13.15 15.38 -9.86
C LEU A 100 13.75 13.98 -10.10
N PRO A 101 14.98 13.88 -10.64
CA PRO A 101 15.55 12.62 -11.13
C PRO A 101 15.83 11.56 -10.06
N HIS A 102 15.68 11.92 -8.78
CA HIS A 102 15.90 11.04 -7.65
C HIS A 102 14.59 10.60 -6.98
N THR A 103 13.43 11.03 -7.47
CA THR A 103 12.16 10.55 -6.93
C THR A 103 11.61 9.38 -7.74
N ARG A 104 10.74 8.61 -7.09
CA ARG A 104 9.92 7.59 -7.74
C ARG A 104 8.53 7.56 -7.13
N VAL A 105 7.54 7.06 -7.85
CA VAL A 105 6.26 6.64 -7.25
C VAL A 105 6.53 5.62 -6.12
N ASN A 106 5.74 5.71 -5.04
CA ASN A 106 5.81 4.81 -3.89
C ASN A 106 4.44 4.18 -3.58
N ASP A 107 3.73 4.63 -2.55
CA ASP A 107 2.41 4.13 -2.17
C ASP A 107 1.30 4.84 -2.92
N GLY A 108 0.13 4.22 -3.02
CA GLY A 108 -1.05 4.81 -3.62
C GLY A 108 -2.27 3.91 -3.58
N ARG A 109 -3.43 4.54 -3.62
CA ARG A 109 -4.74 3.90 -3.53
C ARG A 109 -5.79 4.73 -4.25
N CYS A 110 -6.84 4.08 -4.75
CA CYS A 110 -8.01 4.82 -5.20
C CYS A 110 -8.76 5.43 -4.01
N ASP A 111 -9.21 6.67 -4.16
CA ASP A 111 -10.24 7.24 -3.30
C ASP A 111 -11.57 6.48 -3.50
N ARG A 112 -12.56 6.76 -2.65
CA ARG A 112 -13.88 6.07 -2.71
C ARG A 112 -14.67 6.36 -4.00
N PHE A 113 -14.23 7.33 -4.80
CA PHE A 113 -14.90 7.83 -6.01
C PHE A 113 -14.11 7.54 -7.28
N GLY A 114 -13.01 6.78 -7.17
CA GLY A 114 -12.24 6.26 -8.28
C GLY A 114 -11.18 7.20 -8.84
N ARG A 115 -10.76 8.25 -8.12
CA ARG A 115 -9.50 8.95 -8.42
C ARG A 115 -8.32 8.18 -7.83
N PHE A 116 -7.18 8.16 -8.49
CA PHE A 116 -6.00 7.47 -7.97
C PHE A 116 -5.10 8.46 -7.25
N VAL A 117 -4.98 8.32 -5.93
CA VAL A 117 -4.11 9.16 -5.10
C VAL A 117 -2.87 8.37 -4.73
N PHE A 118 -1.71 8.96 -4.94
CA PHE A 118 -0.43 8.32 -4.68
C PHE A 118 0.59 9.34 -4.21
N GLY A 119 1.72 8.86 -3.72
CA GLY A 119 2.85 9.71 -3.39
C GLY A 119 4.14 9.21 -4.01
N THR A 120 5.17 10.04 -3.90
CA THR A 120 6.52 9.71 -4.34
C THR A 120 7.47 9.52 -3.14
N LYS A 121 8.64 8.95 -3.42
CA LYS A 121 9.74 8.75 -2.47
C LYS A 121 11.00 9.32 -3.08
N ASN A 122 11.82 9.99 -2.26
CA ASN A 122 13.18 10.33 -2.62
C ASN A 122 14.10 9.11 -2.44
N ASP A 123 14.77 8.66 -3.50
CA ASP A 123 15.76 7.57 -3.48
C ASP A 123 17.21 8.10 -3.33
N ALA A 124 17.43 9.42 -3.22
CA ALA A 124 18.75 10.00 -2.95
C ALA A 124 19.25 9.70 -1.52
N ALA A 125 20.56 9.55 -1.34
CA ALA A 125 21.14 9.13 -0.06
C ALA A 125 20.83 10.05 1.13
N ASP A 126 20.53 11.33 0.90
CA ASP A 126 20.18 12.28 1.96
C ASP A 126 18.74 12.13 2.47
N MET A 127 17.89 11.40 1.74
CA MET A 127 16.45 11.21 2.02
C MET A 127 15.76 12.55 2.32
N ALA A 128 16.16 13.62 1.63
CA ALA A 128 15.55 14.93 1.82
C ALA A 128 14.04 14.87 1.53
N ALA A 129 13.26 15.63 2.30
CA ALA A 129 11.81 15.73 2.12
C ALA A 129 11.45 16.60 0.91
N CYS A 130 11.63 16.05 -0.30
CA CYS A 130 11.33 16.70 -1.57
C CYS A 130 10.21 15.99 -2.36
N ALA A 131 9.79 14.80 -1.92
CA ALA A 131 8.74 14.04 -2.58
C ALA A 131 7.35 14.62 -2.28
N GLY A 132 6.39 14.33 -3.15
CA GLY A 132 5.04 14.90 -3.12
C GLY A 132 3.92 13.85 -3.12
N PHE A 133 2.69 14.37 -3.03
CA PHE A 133 1.47 13.60 -3.19
C PHE A 133 0.72 14.10 -4.42
N TYR A 134 0.09 13.18 -5.12
CA TYR A 134 -0.53 13.42 -6.42
C TYR A 134 -1.87 12.71 -6.51
N ARG A 135 -2.70 13.20 -7.42
CA ARG A 135 -3.97 12.63 -7.77
C ARG A 135 -4.09 12.56 -9.29
N LEU A 136 -4.36 11.36 -9.81
CA LEU A 136 -4.82 11.18 -11.18
C LEU A 136 -6.35 11.20 -11.17
N ASN A 137 -6.94 12.15 -11.89
CA ASN A 137 -8.38 12.27 -12.07
C ASN A 137 -8.89 11.30 -13.15
N ALA A 138 -10.20 11.13 -13.23
CA ALA A 138 -10.84 10.24 -14.20
C ALA A 138 -10.61 10.66 -15.68
N ASP A 139 -10.34 11.95 -15.92
CA ASP A 139 -9.97 12.49 -17.23
C ASP A 139 -8.45 12.40 -17.51
N LEU A 140 -7.72 11.65 -16.68
CA LEU A 140 -6.27 11.45 -16.72
C LEU A 140 -5.44 12.72 -16.47
N THR A 141 -6.06 13.79 -15.95
CA THR A 141 -5.29 14.94 -15.46
C THR A 141 -4.57 14.59 -14.17
N LEU A 142 -3.27 14.91 -14.12
CA LEU A 142 -2.42 14.71 -12.94
C LEU A 142 -2.31 16.02 -12.16
N GLU A 143 -2.69 15.99 -10.88
CA GLU A 143 -2.60 17.14 -9.99
C GLU A 143 -1.69 16.82 -8.80
N ARG A 144 -0.89 17.79 -8.38
CA ARG A 144 -0.15 17.73 -7.12
C ARG A 144 -1.05 18.20 -5.98
N LEU A 145 -1.17 17.39 -4.93
CA LEU A 145 -1.94 17.74 -3.75
C LEU A 145 -1.14 18.72 -2.87
N ALA A 146 -1.83 19.70 -2.30
CA ALA A 146 -1.26 20.70 -1.39
C ALA A 146 -0.98 20.11 0.02
N LEU A 147 -0.19 19.05 0.08
CA LEU A 147 0.33 18.46 1.32
C LEU A 147 1.80 18.85 1.53
N PRO A 148 2.30 18.85 2.78
CA PRO A 148 3.73 19.02 3.04
C PRO A 148 4.57 17.99 2.28
N PRO A 149 5.76 18.36 1.80
CA PRO A 149 6.66 17.40 1.17
C PRO A 149 7.17 16.38 2.19
N VAL A 150 7.53 15.20 1.70
CA VAL A 150 7.94 14.05 2.52
C VAL A 150 9.20 13.42 1.94
N ALA A 151 9.90 12.63 2.74
CA ALA A 151 10.98 11.78 2.24
C ALA A 151 10.42 10.49 1.61
N ILE A 152 9.49 9.83 2.32
CA ILE A 152 8.91 8.55 1.94
C ILE A 152 7.40 8.61 2.15
N SER A 153 6.63 8.87 1.08
CA SER A 153 5.16 8.86 1.16
C SER A 153 4.63 7.45 1.34
N ASN A 154 3.74 7.25 2.32
CA ASN A 154 3.16 5.95 2.64
C ASN A 154 1.79 6.10 3.32
N SER A 155 1.18 4.98 3.71
CA SER A 155 -0.09 4.90 4.44
C SER A 155 -1.27 5.56 3.72
N ILE A 156 -1.23 5.66 2.39
CA ILE A 156 -2.26 6.36 1.62
C ILE A 156 -3.53 5.51 1.62
N CYS A 157 -4.54 5.95 2.35
CA CYS A 157 -5.85 5.29 2.37
C CYS A 157 -6.96 6.26 2.78
N PHE A 158 -8.20 5.78 2.69
CA PHE A 158 -9.39 6.60 2.91
C PHE A 158 -10.31 5.93 3.93
N SER A 159 -10.91 6.77 4.77
CA SER A 159 -12.06 6.43 5.62
C SER A 159 -13.18 5.72 4.83
N PRO A 160 -14.10 4.99 5.51
CA PRO A 160 -15.15 4.24 4.82
C PRO A 160 -16.06 5.12 3.95
N ASP A 161 -16.36 6.34 4.39
CA ASP A 161 -17.15 7.32 3.63
C ASP A 161 -16.32 8.11 2.61
N GLY A 162 -14.98 8.06 2.72
CA GLY A 162 -14.05 8.72 1.81
C GLY A 162 -13.73 10.17 2.17
N HIS A 163 -14.30 10.73 3.25
CA HIS A 163 -14.15 12.14 3.61
C HIS A 163 -12.88 12.45 4.41
N THR A 164 -12.14 11.42 4.83
CA THR A 164 -10.81 11.54 5.43
C THR A 164 -9.80 10.73 4.63
N MET A 165 -8.72 11.39 4.21
CA MET A 165 -7.51 10.78 3.66
C MET A 165 -6.46 10.65 4.77
N TYR A 166 -5.82 9.49 4.85
CA TYR A 166 -4.67 9.21 5.73
C TYR A 166 -3.41 9.11 4.89
N TYR A 167 -2.27 9.53 5.45
CA TYR A 167 -0.96 9.41 4.82
C TYR A 167 0.15 9.58 5.87
N CYS A 168 1.38 9.22 5.55
CA CYS A 168 2.55 9.53 6.38
C CYS A 168 3.78 9.87 5.56
N ASP A 169 4.75 10.49 6.25
CA ASP A 169 6.18 10.32 5.95
C ASP A 169 6.71 9.23 6.88
N SER A 170 7.17 8.11 6.36
CA SER A 170 7.64 6.98 7.18
C SER A 170 8.73 7.39 8.17
N LEU A 171 9.67 8.26 7.76
CA LEU A 171 10.78 8.70 8.61
C LEU A 171 10.32 9.54 9.81
N SER A 172 9.19 10.23 9.68
CA SER A 172 8.61 11.03 10.76
C SER A 172 7.97 10.17 11.85
N LYS A 173 7.64 8.90 11.53
CA LYS A 173 6.84 7.99 12.36
C LYS A 173 5.49 8.57 12.80
N LYS A 174 4.92 9.46 12.00
CA LYS A 174 3.63 10.10 12.27
C LYS A 174 2.70 9.87 11.10
N ILE A 175 1.52 9.35 11.42
CA ILE A 175 0.42 9.26 10.45
C ILE A 175 -0.41 10.52 10.61
N HIS A 176 -0.63 11.20 9.49
CA HIS A 176 -1.45 12.38 9.37
C HIS A 176 -2.78 12.03 8.70
N CYS A 177 -3.76 12.90 8.87
CA CYS A 177 -4.97 12.88 8.08
C CYS A 177 -5.40 14.28 7.66
N CYS A 178 -6.23 14.36 6.64
CA CYS A 178 -6.86 15.57 6.16
C CYS A 178 -8.29 15.28 5.71
N ASP A 179 -9.11 16.32 5.70
CA ASP A 179 -10.45 16.26 5.12
C ASP A 179 -10.29 16.20 3.60
N TYR A 180 -10.98 15.25 2.97
CA TYR A 180 -10.93 14.98 1.54
C TYR A 180 -12.32 15.22 0.95
N ASP A 181 -12.45 16.28 0.15
CA ASP A 181 -13.68 16.58 -0.57
C ASP A 181 -13.81 15.59 -1.73
N THR A 182 -14.79 14.71 -1.61
CA THR A 182 -15.03 13.65 -2.59
C THR A 182 -15.56 14.18 -3.92
N GLU A 183 -16.27 15.32 -3.91
CA GLU A 183 -16.79 15.95 -5.11
C GLU A 183 -15.71 16.76 -5.81
N ALA A 184 -15.06 17.69 -5.10
CA ALA A 184 -14.07 18.59 -5.68
C ALA A 184 -12.66 18.00 -5.75
N GLY A 185 -12.37 16.91 -5.03
CA GLY A 185 -11.04 16.33 -4.88
C GLY A 185 -10.09 17.15 -4.01
N THR A 186 -10.58 18.21 -3.36
CA THR A 186 -9.74 19.12 -2.58
C THR A 186 -9.39 18.54 -1.21
N ILE A 187 -8.30 19.04 -0.63
CA ILE A 187 -7.84 18.64 0.71
C ILE A 187 -7.76 19.84 1.64
N SER A 188 -8.14 19.65 2.89
CA SER A 188 -8.05 20.69 3.94
C SER A 188 -7.93 20.07 5.33
N GLY A 189 -7.80 20.89 6.38
CA GLY A 189 -7.88 20.39 7.76
C GLY A 189 -6.79 19.37 8.14
N GLN A 190 -5.59 19.50 7.55
CA GLN A 190 -4.46 18.61 7.82
C GLN A 190 -4.12 18.61 9.32
N ARG A 191 -4.02 17.42 9.90
CA ARG A 191 -3.79 17.22 11.33
C ARG A 191 -3.04 15.92 11.59
N LEU A 192 -2.46 15.81 12.78
CA LEU A 192 -1.87 14.56 13.26
C LEU A 192 -3.00 13.56 13.57
N PHE A 193 -2.89 12.34 13.05
CA PHE A 193 -3.78 11.24 13.40
C PHE A 193 -3.15 10.38 14.48
N ALA A 194 -1.93 9.87 14.27
CA ALA A 194 -1.23 9.02 15.23
C ALA A 194 0.26 9.35 15.32
N ASP A 195 0.79 9.45 16.53
CA ASP A 195 2.23 9.58 16.79
C ASP A 195 2.80 8.20 17.19
N LEU A 196 3.62 7.64 16.31
CA LEU A 196 4.26 6.33 16.48
C LEU A 196 5.78 6.48 16.72
N SER A 197 6.26 7.66 17.09
CA SER A 197 7.70 7.89 17.32
C SER A 197 8.29 7.02 18.44
N ALA A 198 7.49 6.69 19.45
CA ALA A 198 7.87 5.80 20.55
C ALA A 198 7.69 4.29 20.23
N GLN A 199 7.22 3.96 19.03
CA GLN A 199 6.87 2.61 18.61
C GLN A 199 8.00 2.00 17.75
N PRO A 200 8.30 0.69 17.88
CA PRO A 200 9.26 0.05 16.97
C PRO A 200 8.75 -0.01 15.54
N GLY A 201 9.68 0.15 14.61
CA GLY A 201 9.41 0.25 13.19
C GLY A 201 8.94 1.62 12.72
N GLU A 202 8.55 1.68 11.45
CA GLU A 202 8.08 2.87 10.74
C GLU A 202 6.72 2.56 10.08
N PRO A 203 5.78 3.52 10.04
CA PRO A 203 4.52 3.31 9.34
C PRO A 203 4.75 3.19 7.84
N ASP A 204 4.21 2.13 7.25
CA ASP A 204 4.34 1.82 5.82
C ASP A 204 2.94 1.79 5.16
N GLY A 205 2.60 0.82 4.32
CA GLY A 205 1.28 0.67 3.71
C GLY A 205 0.14 0.44 4.71
N SER A 206 -1.04 1.00 4.38
CA SER A 206 -2.23 0.98 5.25
C SER A 206 -3.53 0.62 4.53
N ALA A 207 -4.49 0.09 5.29
CA ALA A 207 -5.87 -0.12 4.86
C ALA A 207 -6.85 0.22 5.99
N VAL A 208 -8.06 0.67 5.65
CA VAL A 208 -9.13 0.95 6.62
C VAL A 208 -10.17 -0.17 6.59
N ASP A 209 -10.61 -0.60 7.77
CA ASP A 209 -11.69 -1.57 7.91
C ASP A 209 -13.08 -0.92 7.90
N SER A 210 -14.12 -1.74 7.79
CA SER A 210 -15.52 -1.30 7.75
C SER A 210 -16.01 -0.61 9.03
N GLN A 211 -15.24 -0.69 10.13
CA GLN A 211 -15.53 -0.01 11.39
C GLN A 211 -14.80 1.34 11.50
N GLY A 212 -14.01 1.72 10.49
CA GLY A 212 -13.26 2.97 10.45
C GLY A 212 -11.90 2.91 11.16
N TYR A 213 -11.41 1.72 11.52
CA TYR A 213 -10.07 1.58 12.11
C TYR A 213 -9.03 1.41 11.00
N LEU A 214 -7.86 2.00 11.22
CA LEU A 214 -6.74 1.95 10.27
C LEU A 214 -5.79 0.81 10.65
N TRP A 215 -5.52 -0.09 9.71
CA TRP A 215 -4.53 -1.15 9.82
C TRP A 215 -3.26 -0.71 9.10
N ASN A 216 -2.14 -0.67 9.81
CA ASN A 216 -0.87 -0.19 9.30
C ASN A 216 0.24 -1.22 9.48
N ALA A 217 0.92 -1.56 8.38
CA ALA A 217 2.16 -2.32 8.41
C ALA A 217 3.29 -1.47 9.03
N GLN A 218 4.12 -2.11 9.84
CA GLN A 218 5.23 -1.44 10.54
C GLN A 218 6.56 -2.02 10.05
N TRP A 219 7.21 -1.30 9.14
CA TRP A 219 8.53 -1.66 8.60
C TRP A 219 9.56 -1.75 9.73
N GLY A 220 10.26 -2.88 9.85
CA GLY A 220 11.19 -3.15 10.96
C GLY A 220 10.51 -3.41 12.31
N GLY A 221 9.18 -3.50 12.35
CA GLY A 221 8.38 -3.62 13.58
C GLY A 221 7.86 -5.01 13.88
N HIS A 222 8.02 -6.00 12.98
CA HIS A 222 7.48 -7.36 13.10
C HIS A 222 5.96 -7.44 13.35
N ARG A 223 5.20 -6.46 12.85
CA ARG A 223 3.79 -6.32 13.22
C ARG A 223 2.97 -5.49 12.24
N VAL A 224 1.67 -5.63 12.42
CA VAL A 224 0.64 -4.69 11.95
C VAL A 224 -0.05 -4.11 13.18
N LEU A 225 -0.28 -2.80 13.18
CA LEU A 225 -1.09 -2.12 14.20
C LEU A 225 -2.49 -1.87 13.65
N ARG A 226 -3.51 -2.00 14.50
CA ARG A 226 -4.85 -1.47 14.26
C ARG A 226 -5.05 -0.25 15.14
N LEU A 227 -5.28 0.89 14.52
CA LEU A 227 -5.44 2.20 15.13
C LEU A 227 -6.93 2.56 15.14
N ALA A 228 -7.41 3.01 16.29
CA ALA A 228 -8.76 3.53 16.46
C ALA A 228 -8.97 4.84 15.69
N PRO A 229 -10.22 5.26 15.44
CA PRO A 229 -10.52 6.53 14.78
C PRO A 229 -9.93 7.78 15.47
N ASP A 230 -9.52 7.66 16.73
CA ASP A 230 -8.83 8.72 17.49
C ASP A 230 -7.29 8.63 17.40
N GLY A 231 -6.75 7.68 16.63
CA GLY A 231 -5.32 7.43 16.45
C GLY A 231 -4.67 6.55 17.51
N SER A 232 -5.40 6.13 18.55
CA SER A 232 -4.86 5.25 19.59
C SER A 232 -4.66 3.82 19.08
N ILE A 233 -3.64 3.11 19.58
CA ILE A 233 -3.41 1.72 19.23
C ILE A 233 -4.46 0.84 19.94
N GLU A 234 -5.35 0.21 19.17
CA GLU A 234 -6.34 -0.73 19.70
C GLU A 234 -5.79 -2.16 19.75
N ARG A 235 -5.11 -2.61 18.70
CA ARG A 235 -4.62 -3.99 18.58
C ARG A 235 -3.27 -4.06 17.87
N LEU A 236 -2.51 -5.08 18.24
CA LEU A 236 -1.28 -5.50 17.57
C LEU A 236 -1.44 -6.92 17.03
N LEU A 237 -1.08 -7.10 15.77
CA LEU A 237 -0.94 -8.39 15.11
C LEU A 237 0.54 -8.67 14.84
N LYS A 238 1.07 -9.79 15.32
CA LYS A 238 2.45 -10.18 15.05
C LYS A 238 2.59 -10.72 13.63
N VAL A 239 3.69 -10.37 12.98
CA VAL A 239 4.11 -10.93 11.70
C VAL A 239 5.49 -11.53 11.89
N PRO A 240 5.75 -12.79 11.50
CA PRO A 240 6.98 -13.50 11.84
C PRO A 240 8.18 -13.09 10.94
N VAL A 241 8.25 -11.83 10.53
CA VAL A 241 9.34 -11.21 9.75
C VAL A 241 9.45 -9.73 10.13
N ALA A 242 10.65 -9.14 10.05
CA ALA A 242 10.93 -7.79 10.50
C ALA A 242 10.21 -6.71 9.71
N GLN A 243 10.08 -6.89 8.39
CA GLN A 243 9.65 -5.84 7.47
C GLN A 243 8.31 -6.16 6.78
N PRO A 244 7.18 -6.24 7.50
CA PRO A 244 5.86 -6.06 6.90
C PRO A 244 5.78 -4.69 6.26
N SER A 245 5.27 -4.62 5.04
CA SER A 245 5.32 -3.41 4.21
C SER A 245 3.94 -2.87 3.88
N CYS A 246 2.97 -3.71 3.53
CA CYS A 246 1.61 -3.26 3.22
C CYS A 246 0.55 -4.28 3.63
N VAL A 247 -0.71 -3.83 3.73
CA VAL A 247 -1.85 -4.65 4.12
C VAL A 247 -3.07 -4.45 3.23
N ALA A 248 -3.84 -5.53 3.03
CA ALA A 248 -5.15 -5.47 2.39
C ALA A 248 -6.10 -6.53 2.94
N PHE A 249 -7.38 -6.17 3.04
CA PHE A 249 -8.43 -7.14 3.33
C PHE A 249 -8.84 -7.88 2.06
N GLY A 250 -9.00 -9.19 2.17
CA GLY A 250 -9.47 -10.06 1.10
C GLY A 250 -10.24 -11.27 1.62
N GLY A 251 -10.39 -12.27 0.74
CA GLY A 251 -11.34 -13.37 0.94
C GLY A 251 -12.77 -12.97 0.57
N ALA A 252 -13.65 -13.96 0.45
CA ALA A 252 -15.04 -13.75 0.05
C ALA A 252 -15.78 -12.81 1.02
N ASP A 253 -15.48 -12.93 2.31
CA ASP A 253 -16.08 -12.11 3.37
C ASP A 253 -15.23 -10.89 3.72
N LEU A 254 -14.11 -10.61 3.05
CA LEU A 254 -13.20 -9.51 3.43
C LEU A 254 -12.69 -9.58 4.89
N ASN A 255 -12.56 -10.76 5.48
CA ASN A 255 -12.06 -10.98 6.84
C ASN A 255 -10.67 -11.63 6.88
N ASP A 256 -9.99 -11.71 5.73
CA ASP A 256 -8.60 -12.14 5.67
C ASP A 256 -7.70 -10.92 5.44
N LEU A 257 -6.87 -10.58 6.43
CA LEU A 257 -5.86 -9.55 6.30
C LEU A 257 -4.60 -10.14 5.67
N TYR A 258 -4.33 -9.77 4.42
CA TYR A 258 -3.11 -10.08 3.72
C TYR A 258 -2.04 -9.03 4.00
N ILE A 259 -0.80 -9.48 4.10
CA ILE A 259 0.33 -8.65 4.55
C ILE A 259 1.54 -8.98 3.66
N SER A 260 2.02 -8.02 2.88
CA SER A 260 3.29 -8.16 2.15
C SER A 260 4.48 -7.89 3.08
N SER A 261 5.66 -8.36 2.68
CA SER A 261 6.90 -8.09 3.41
C SER A 261 8.09 -7.97 2.47
N ALA A 262 9.22 -7.54 3.02
CA ALA A 262 10.43 -7.24 2.27
C ALA A 262 11.68 -7.94 2.82
N ARG A 263 12.66 -8.11 1.93
CA ARG A 263 14.04 -8.52 2.23
C ARG A 263 15.03 -7.37 2.14
N GLU A 264 14.62 -6.26 1.53
CA GLU A 264 15.44 -5.06 1.34
C GLU A 264 16.13 -4.69 2.66
N SER A 265 17.41 -4.33 2.58
CA SER A 265 18.23 -3.91 3.74
C SER A 265 18.43 -4.94 4.86
N LEU A 266 17.92 -6.17 4.74
CA LEU A 266 18.26 -7.24 5.70
C LEU A 266 19.67 -7.77 5.45
N SER A 267 20.43 -7.96 6.53
CA SER A 267 21.73 -8.61 6.45
C SER A 267 21.60 -10.10 6.11
N PRO A 268 22.66 -10.76 5.62
CA PRO A 268 22.67 -12.20 5.41
C PRO A 268 22.26 -12.99 6.67
N GLU A 269 22.69 -12.55 7.85
CA GLU A 269 22.34 -13.17 9.14
C GLU A 269 20.85 -13.02 9.45
N ALA A 270 20.29 -11.84 9.21
CA ALA A 270 18.86 -11.58 9.39
C ALA A 270 18.01 -12.44 8.42
N LEU A 271 18.43 -12.56 7.16
CA LEU A 271 17.76 -13.43 6.17
C LEU A 271 17.82 -14.92 6.53
N LEU A 272 18.89 -15.36 7.21
CA LEU A 272 19.00 -16.72 7.74
C LEU A 272 18.10 -16.92 8.96
N ALA A 273 17.97 -15.92 9.83
CA ALA A 273 17.08 -15.94 11.00
C ALA A 273 15.60 -15.85 10.60
N GLU A 274 15.30 -15.17 9.50
CA GLU A 274 13.94 -14.94 8.99
C GLU A 274 13.79 -15.50 7.57
N PRO A 275 13.76 -16.84 7.40
CA PRO A 275 13.73 -17.46 6.08
C PRO A 275 12.50 -17.06 5.25
N ALA A 276 11.41 -16.67 5.91
CA ALA A 276 10.16 -16.22 5.31
C ALA A 276 10.12 -14.72 4.95
N ALA A 277 11.19 -13.95 5.19
CA ALA A 277 11.26 -12.54 4.80
C ALA A 277 11.06 -12.39 3.28
N GLY A 278 10.29 -11.38 2.88
CA GLY A 278 9.82 -11.23 1.50
C GLY A 278 8.63 -12.12 1.16
N GLY A 279 8.05 -12.81 2.14
CA GLY A 279 6.82 -13.60 1.97
C GLY A 279 5.56 -12.75 1.99
N LEU A 280 4.46 -13.36 1.57
CA LEU A 280 3.11 -12.86 1.76
C LEU A 280 2.44 -13.65 2.89
N PHE A 281 1.85 -12.94 3.84
CA PHE A 281 1.22 -13.50 5.02
C PHE A 281 -0.29 -13.23 5.03
N ARG A 282 -1.01 -14.02 5.82
CA ARG A 282 -2.45 -13.88 6.07
C ARG A 282 -2.75 -14.01 7.55
N HIS A 283 -3.66 -13.20 8.04
CA HIS A 283 -4.34 -13.42 9.31
C HIS A 283 -5.86 -13.32 9.14
N HIS A 284 -6.59 -14.29 9.68
CA HIS A 284 -8.05 -14.26 9.66
C HIS A 284 -8.58 -13.44 10.84
N VAL A 285 -9.41 -12.43 10.57
CA VAL A 285 -9.96 -11.49 11.56
C VAL A 285 -11.46 -11.74 11.72
N ALA A 286 -11.84 -12.52 12.74
CA ALA A 286 -13.23 -12.98 12.88
C ALA A 286 -14.25 -11.82 13.10
N ASP A 287 -13.84 -10.79 13.85
CA ASP A 287 -14.69 -9.70 14.36
C ASP A 287 -14.73 -8.44 13.47
N VAL A 288 -13.94 -8.43 12.40
CA VAL A 288 -13.77 -7.26 11.52
C VAL A 288 -13.94 -7.67 10.07
N ARG A 289 -14.35 -6.73 9.24
CA ARG A 289 -14.45 -6.87 7.79
C ARG A 289 -13.75 -5.68 7.15
N GLY A 290 -13.02 -5.91 6.08
CA GLY A 290 -12.51 -4.84 5.22
C GLY A 290 -13.61 -4.20 4.39
N LEU A 291 -13.19 -3.40 3.43
CA LEU A 291 -14.05 -2.78 2.43
C LEU A 291 -13.68 -3.31 1.04
N PRO A 292 -14.64 -3.40 0.10
CA PRO A 292 -14.32 -3.56 -1.31
C PRO A 292 -13.23 -2.57 -1.74
N GLU A 293 -12.25 -3.06 -2.51
CA GLU A 293 -11.21 -2.19 -3.06
C GLU A 293 -11.83 -1.21 -4.06
N ALA A 294 -11.52 0.08 -3.91
CA ALA A 294 -11.97 1.09 -4.84
C ALA A 294 -11.26 0.91 -6.19
N ARG A 295 -11.98 1.15 -7.29
CA ARG A 295 -11.45 1.01 -8.64
C ARG A 295 -11.22 2.37 -9.25
N PHE A 296 -10.17 2.50 -10.04
CA PHE A 296 -9.94 3.70 -10.81
C PHE A 296 -11.06 3.87 -11.84
N GLY A 297 -11.66 5.06 -11.84
CA GLY A 297 -12.82 5.41 -12.65
C GLY A 297 -12.46 6.05 -14.00
N GLY A 298 -11.19 6.32 -14.26
CA GLY A 298 -10.75 6.87 -15.54
C GLY A 298 -10.73 5.82 -16.66
N ALA A 299 -11.09 6.27 -17.86
CA ALA A 299 -11.22 5.45 -19.06
C ALA A 299 -9.94 5.46 -19.89
#